data_AF-A0A2I0F2R2-F1
#
_entry.id   AF-A0A2I0F2R2-F1
#
_cell.length_a   1.000
_cell.length_b   1.000
_cell.length_c   1.000
_cell.angle_alpha   90.00
_cell.angle_beta   90.00
_cell.angle_gamma   90.00
#
_symmetry.space_group_name_H-M   'P 1'
#
loop_
_entity.id
_entity.type
_entity.pdbx_description
1 polymer ?
#
loop_
_entity_poly.entity_id
_entity_poly.type
_entity_poly.pdbx_seq_one_letter_code
_entity_poly.pdbx_strand_id
1 'polypeptide(L)' 'MSRKGNCLDNALMEGFFGTLKCETIYLEKPTSIEALEKQIHDYIHYYNHERIQLKLKGLSPVKYRAQSLMQT' A
#
# COMPACT_ATOMS: atom_id res chain seq x y z
N MET A 1 0.70 20.25 -6.60
CA MET A 1 1.28 19.47 -7.71
C MET A 1 2.75 19.23 -7.41
N SER A 2 3.15 17.96 -7.33
CA SER A 2 4.54 17.53 -7.13
C SER A 2 5.43 18.07 -8.25
N ARG A 3 6.63 18.56 -7.91
CA ARG A 3 7.62 19.01 -8.90
C ARG A 3 8.09 17.80 -9.72
N LYS A 4 8.47 18.03 -10.99
CA LYS A 4 9.08 17.00 -11.84
C LYS A 4 10.29 16.38 -11.13
N GLY A 5 10.18 15.11 -10.74
CA GLY A 5 11.30 14.23 -10.37
C GLY A 5 11.86 14.38 -8.95
N ASN A 6 11.07 14.15 -7.91
CA ASN A 6 11.64 13.74 -6.62
C ASN A 6 11.84 12.21 -6.64
N CYS A 7 13.08 11.75 -6.76
CA CYS A 7 13.41 10.31 -6.79
C CYS A 7 12.94 9.57 -5.54
N LEU A 8 12.83 10.25 -4.40
CA LEU A 8 12.39 9.66 -3.14
C LEU A 8 10.91 9.28 -3.17
N ASP A 9 10.05 10.15 -3.72
CA ASP A 9 8.62 9.88 -3.82
C ASP A 9 8.35 8.77 -4.85
N ASN A 10 9.08 8.80 -5.97
CA ASN A 10 9.00 7.75 -6.99
C ASN A 10 9.45 6.40 -6.44
N ALA A 11 10.57 6.33 -5.71
CA ALA A 11 11.08 5.08 -5.17
C ALA A 11 10.11 4.41 -4.19
N LEU A 12 9.44 5.21 -3.34
CA LEU A 12 8.42 4.70 -2.42
C LEU A 12 7.21 4.11 -3.16
N MET A 13 6.72 4.82 -4.18
CA MET A 13 5.59 4.35 -4.97
C MET A 13 5.95 3.15 -5.86
N GLU A 14 7.14 3.13 -6.44
CA GLU A 14 7.66 1.98 -7.20
C GLU A 14 7.74 0.73 -6.32
N GLY A 15 8.23 0.87 -5.08
CA GLY A 15 8.26 -0.21 -4.10
C GLY A 15 6.85 -0.71 -3.75
N PHE A 16 5.90 0.20 -3.55
CA PHE A 16 4.50 -0.16 -3.32
C PHE A 16 3.92 -0.97 -4.50
N PHE A 17 4.06 -0.48 -5.74
CA PHE A 17 3.53 -1.15 -6.92
C PHE A 17 4.21 -2.49 -7.21
N GLY A 18 5.51 -2.61 -6.94
CA GLY A 18 6.22 -3.88 -7.01
C GLY A 18 5.65 -4.90 -6.03
N THR A 19 5.44 -4.47 -4.79
CA THR A 19 4.87 -5.33 -3.73
C THR A 19 3.44 -5.74 -4.06
N LEU A 20 2.60 -4.80 -4.50
CA LEU A 20 1.21 -5.07 -4.92
C LEU A 20 1.18 -6.15 -6.01
N LYS A 21 1.97 -6.01 -7.07
CA LYS A 21 1.98 -6.99 -8.17
C LYS A 21 2.41 -8.37 -7.69
N CYS A 22 3.45 -8.45 -6.85
CA CYS A 22 3.95 -9.72 -6.32
C CYS A 22 2.99 -10.40 -5.34
N GLU A 23 2.32 -9.62 -4.48
CA GLU A 23 1.42 -10.15 -3.45
C GLU A 23 -0.02 -10.38 -3.96
N THR A 24 -0.39 -9.90 -5.16
CA THR A 24 -1.73 -10.13 -5.74
C THR A 24 -1.67 -10.60 -7.20
N ILE A 25 -1.40 -9.72 -8.15
CA ILE A 25 -1.57 -9.94 -9.60
C ILE A 25 -0.76 -11.14 -10.11
N TYR A 26 0.43 -11.39 -9.56
CA TYR A 26 1.27 -12.52 -9.94
C TYR A 26 0.85 -13.83 -9.28
N LEU A 27 0.13 -13.79 -8.15
CA LEU A 27 -0.45 -14.96 -7.50
C LEU A 27 -1.77 -15.35 -8.17
N GLU A 28 -2.62 -14.37 -8.45
CA GLU A 28 -3.92 -14.55 -9.08
C GLU A 28 -4.11 -13.52 -10.19
N LYS A 29 -3.98 -13.98 -11.45
CA LYS A 29 -4.18 -13.10 -12.60
C LYS A 29 -5.66 -12.73 -12.74
N PRO A 30 -5.99 -11.44 -12.75
CA PRO A 30 -7.37 -11.00 -12.94
C PRO A 30 -7.85 -11.36 -14.35
N THR A 31 -9.12 -11.77 -14.45
CA THR A 31 -9.75 -12.21 -15.70
C THR A 31 -10.42 -11.07 -16.46
N SER A 32 -10.68 -9.93 -15.80
CA SER A 32 -11.28 -8.74 -16.38
C SER A 32 -10.72 -7.47 -15.73
N ILE A 33 -11.05 -6.31 -16.30
CA ILE A 33 -10.64 -5.01 -15.75
C ILE A 33 -11.31 -4.77 -14.39
N GLU A 34 -12.59 -5.14 -14.26
CA GLU A 34 -13.35 -5.01 -13.02
C GLU A 34 -12.77 -5.91 -11.92
N ALA A 35 -12.33 -7.12 -12.28
CA ALA A 35 -11.65 -8.01 -11.34
C ALA A 35 -10.30 -7.43 -10.87
N LEU A 36 -9.52 -6.84 -11.79
CA LEU A 36 -8.27 -6.16 -11.47
C LEU A 36 -8.52 -4.95 -10.54
N GLU A 37 -9.51 -4.12 -10.85
CA GLU A 37 -9.89 -2.96 -10.04
C GLU A 37 -10.26 -3.40 -8.62
N LYS A 38 -11.11 -4.42 -8.49
CA LYS A 38 -11.47 -4.99 -7.19
C LYS A 38 -10.25 -5.50 -6.43
N GLN A 39 -9.37 -6.28 -7.07
CA GLN A 39 -8.15 -6.76 -6.44
C GLN A 39 -7.25 -5.61 -5.92
N ILE A 40 -7.13 -4.53 -6.70
CA ILE A 40 -6.36 -3.35 -6.29
C ILE A 40 -7.00 -2.67 -5.07
N HIS A 41 -8.32 -2.46 -5.07
CA HIS A 41 -9.03 -1.85 -3.94
C HIS A 41 -8.91 -2.69 -2.66
N ASP A 42 -9.12 -3.99 -2.78
CA ASP A 42 -9.01 -4.94 -1.66
C ASP A 42 -7.60 -4.92 -1.08
N TYR A 43 -6.57 -4.92 -1.94
CA TYR A 43 -5.18 -4.85 -1.50
C TYR A 43 -4.82 -3.52 -0.85
N ILE A 44 -5.30 -2.38 -1.38
CA ILE A 44 -5.08 -1.06 -0.77
C ILE A 44 -5.71 -0.99 0.62
N HIS A 45 -6.92 -1.54 0.79
CA HIS A 45 -7.57 -1.62 2.09
C HIS A 45 -6.74 -2.45 3.07
N TYR A 46 -6.37 -3.67 2.69
CA TYR A 46 -5.50 -4.54 3.46
C TYR A 46 -4.19 -3.83 3.84
N TYR A 47 -3.50 -3.23 2.87
CA TYR A 47 -2.22 -2.56 3.08
C TYR A 47 -2.31 -1.45 4.13
N ASN A 48 -3.36 -0.64 4.09
CA ASN A 48 -3.51 0.52 4.97
C ASN A 48 -4.08 0.20 6.35
N HIS A 49 -5.01 -0.76 6.43
CA HIS A 49 -5.79 -1.00 7.64
C HIS A 49 -5.38 -2.26 8.41
N GLU A 50 -4.85 -3.27 7.71
CA GLU A 50 -4.68 -4.62 8.26
C GLU A 50 -3.23 -5.11 8.25
N ARG A 51 -2.41 -4.66 7.29
CA ARG A 51 -1.03 -5.13 7.10
C ARG A 51 -0.20 -4.94 8.36
N ILE A 52 0.36 -6.05 8.84
CA ILE A 52 1.29 -6.05 9.97
C ILE A 52 2.66 -5.57 9.48
N GLN A 53 3.11 -4.42 9.97
CA GLN A 53 4.45 -3.92 9.67
C GLN A 53 5.33 -3.95 10.92
N LEU A 54 6.36 -4.80 10.92
CA LEU A 54 7.28 -4.93 12.06
C LEU A 54 7.99 -3.61 12.39
N LYS A 55 8.33 -2.82 11.37
CA LYS A 55 8.88 -1.46 11.55
C LYS A 55 7.94 -0.52 12.30
N LEU A 56 6.63 -0.75 12.22
CA LEU A 56 5.59 0.01 12.91
C LEU A 56 5.11 -0.72 14.18
N LYS A 57 5.95 -1.57 14.80
CA LYS A 57 5.59 -2.38 15.98
C LYS A 57 4.37 -3.29 15.75
N GLY A 58 4.21 -3.78 14.52
CA GLY A 58 3.09 -4.64 14.13
C GLY A 58 1.79 -3.90 13.80
N LEU A 59 1.81 -2.57 13.77
CA LEU A 59 0.66 -1.77 13.41
C LEU A 59 0.53 -1.61 11.90
N SER A 60 -0.72 -1.43 11.45
CA SER A 60 -0.99 -0.98 10.09
C SER A 60 -0.71 0.52 9.94
N PRO A 61 -0.47 1.02 8.71
CA PRO A 61 -0.18 2.42 8.46
C PRO A 61 -1.21 3.38 9.10
N VAL A 62 -2.50 3.06 9.00
CA VAL A 62 -3.56 3.89 9.60
C VAL A 62 -3.50 3.86 11.12
N LYS A 63 -3.31 2.68 11.73
CA LYS A 63 -3.18 2.56 13.21
C LYS A 63 -1.97 3.31 13.73
N TYR A 64 -0.83 3.22 13.03
CA TYR A 64 0.38 3.95 13.37
C TYR A 64 0.16 5.47 13.29
N ARG A 65 -0.51 5.96 12.24
CA ARG A 65 -0.85 7.38 12.09
C ARG A 65 -1.78 7.88 13.20
N ALA A 66 -2.78 7.08 13.58
CA ALA A 66 -3.69 7.43 14.67
C ALA A 66 -2.96 7.56 16.02
N GLN A 67 -2.01 6.68 16.32
CA GLN A 67 -1.19 6.79 17.54
C GLN A 67 -0.36 8.08 17.58
N SER A 68 0.16 8.53 16.44
CA SER A 68 0.93 9.78 16.37
C SER A 68 0.07 11.02 16.64
N LEU A 69 -1.22 10.99 16.28
CA LEU A 69 -2.15 12.10 16.48
C LEU A 69 -2.63 12.21 17.94
N MET A 70 -2.71 11.09 18.66
CA MET A 70 -3.09 11.07 20.09
C MET A 70 -1.94 11.43 21.05
N GLN A 71 -0.73 11.64 20.53
CA GLN A 71 0.47 12.03 21.31
C GLN A 71 0.83 13.52 21.18
N THR A 72 0.01 14.30 20.47
CA THR A 72 0.09 15.77 20.35
C THR A 72 -1.07 16.41 21.09
#